data_AF-A0A933BW23-F1
#
_entry.id   AF-A0A933BW23-F1
#
_cell.length_a   1.000
_cell.length_b   1.000
_cell.length_c   1.000
_cell.angle_alpha   90.00
_cell.angle_beta   90.00
_cell.angle_gamma   90.00
#
_symmetry.space_group_name_H-M   'P 1'
#
loop_
_entity.id
_entity.type
_entity.pdbx_description
1 polymer ?
#
loop_
_entity_poly.entity_id
_entity_poly.type
_entity_poly.pdbx_seq_one_letter_code
_entity_poly.pdbx_strand_id
1 'polypeptide(L)'
;MGSCCGAEIEKSKVVCPCCGSEGIPVGAQTLRHLVVESRRGDIGSGGYRFCPAHACPVVYYGDEQARSFYKEDLAVKVNEKESDPAVPLCYCFNISEQDIRSEVLETGQSSASERIRAEVKAGHCACDIKNPSGRCCLKNVERVEQGLMPGWRTKSVPKPDIA
;
A
#
# COMPACT_ATOMS: atom_id res chain seq x y z
N MET A 1 -18.22 10.24 51.27
CA MET A 1 -18.59 8.98 50.56
C MET A 1 -19.24 9.39 49.25
N GLY A 2 -18.79 9.01 48.05
CA GLY A 2 -17.71 8.16 47.62
C GLY A 2 -17.36 8.45 46.15
N SER A 3 -16.09 8.18 45.84
CA SER A 3 -15.41 7.98 44.56
C SER A 3 -16.01 8.49 43.25
N CYS A 4 -15.23 9.38 42.61
CA CYS A 4 -15.00 9.48 41.17
C CYS A 4 -14.81 8.11 40.49
N CYS A 5 -15.18 8.02 39.20
CA CYS A 5 -14.40 7.37 38.13
C CYS A 5 -15.15 7.50 36.78
N GLY A 6 -14.73 8.46 35.96
CA GLY A 6 -15.00 8.43 34.52
C GLY A 6 -14.09 7.38 33.90
N ALA A 7 -14.65 6.26 33.44
CA ALA A 7 -13.89 5.27 32.70
C ALA A 7 -13.54 5.87 31.32
N GLU A 8 -12.26 6.19 31.13
CA GLU A 8 -11.71 6.49 29.82
C GLU A 8 -11.82 5.22 28.98
N ILE A 9 -12.61 5.27 27.91
CA ILE A 9 -12.71 4.16 26.96
C ILE A 9 -11.35 4.07 26.24
N GLU A 10 -10.50 3.16 26.70
CA GLU A 10 -9.29 2.81 25.97
C GLU A 10 -9.68 2.31 24.58
N LYS A 11 -9.37 3.10 23.54
CA LYS A 11 -9.52 2.67 22.15
C LYS A 11 -8.59 1.47 21.93
N SER A 12 -9.17 0.27 21.96
CA SER A 12 -8.47 -0.98 21.61
C SER A 12 -7.73 -0.83 20.28
N LYS A 13 -6.44 -1.17 20.26
CA LYS A 13 -5.64 -1.18 19.03
C LYS A 13 -6.14 -2.30 18.11
N VAL A 14 -6.78 -1.93 17.02
CA VAL A 14 -7.20 -2.87 15.97
C VAL A 14 -5.97 -3.39 15.23
N VAL A 15 -5.66 -4.68 15.40
CA VAL A 15 -4.56 -5.40 14.75
C VAL A 15 -5.10 -6.47 13.80
N CYS A 16 -4.27 -6.95 12.88
CA CYS A 16 -4.68 -8.01 11.96
C CYS A 16 -5.05 -9.28 12.74
N PRO A 17 -6.27 -9.85 12.58
CA PRO A 17 -6.70 -11.03 13.33
C PRO A 17 -5.93 -12.30 12.95
N CYS A 18 -5.23 -12.31 11.81
CA CYS A 18 -4.47 -13.46 11.33
C CYS A 18 -3.00 -13.45 11.78
N CYS A 19 -2.32 -12.29 11.72
CA CYS A 19 -0.88 -12.20 11.97
C CYS A 19 -0.48 -11.21 13.08
N GLY A 20 -1.44 -10.53 13.71
CA GLY A 20 -1.21 -9.56 14.78
C GLY A 20 -0.52 -8.26 14.35
N SER A 21 -0.21 -8.08 13.06
CA SER A 21 0.48 -6.89 12.57
C SER A 21 -0.41 -5.66 12.61
N GLU A 22 0.17 -4.51 12.97
CA GLU A 22 -0.47 -3.21 12.78
C GLU A 22 -0.62 -2.91 11.29
N GLY A 23 -1.82 -2.49 10.91
CA GLY A 23 -2.20 -2.23 9.53
C GLY A 23 -2.29 -0.74 9.22
N ILE A 24 -2.28 -0.42 7.94
CA ILE A 24 -2.36 0.93 7.42
C ILE A 24 -3.85 1.30 7.26
N PRO A 25 -4.35 2.40 7.86
CA PRO A 25 -5.73 2.84 7.61
C PRO A 25 -5.99 3.05 6.11
N VAL A 26 -7.11 2.53 5.63
CA VAL A 26 -7.51 2.58 4.22
C VAL A 26 -8.96 3.05 4.09
N GLY A 27 -9.23 3.85 3.06
CA GLY A 27 -10.56 4.40 2.82
C GLY A 27 -11.54 3.35 2.29
N ALA A 28 -12.81 3.46 2.66
CA ALA A 28 -13.86 2.57 2.15
C ALA A 28 -13.97 2.60 0.61
N GLN A 29 -13.63 3.74 -0.03
CA GLN A 29 -13.59 3.81 -1.49
C GLN A 29 -12.54 2.88 -2.08
N THR A 30 -11.35 2.76 -1.50
CA THR A 30 -10.32 1.80 -1.94
C THR A 30 -10.88 0.38 -1.96
N LEU A 31 -11.54 -0.04 -0.88
CA LEU A 31 -12.18 -1.35 -0.80
C LEU A 31 -13.26 -1.53 -1.86
N ARG A 32 -14.17 -0.56 -2.01
CA ARG A 32 -15.26 -0.66 -3.00
C ARG A 32 -14.76 -0.80 -4.43
N HIS A 33 -13.62 -0.20 -4.77
CA HIS A 33 -13.05 -0.32 -6.11
C HIS A 33 -12.29 -1.64 -6.30
N LEU A 34 -11.62 -2.15 -5.26
CA LEU A 34 -10.70 -3.28 -5.38
C LEU A 34 -11.29 -4.62 -4.95
N VAL A 35 -12.29 -4.65 -4.07
CA VAL A 35 -13.00 -5.87 -3.68
C VAL A 35 -13.91 -6.31 -4.83
N VAL A 36 -13.90 -7.62 -5.12
CA VAL A 36 -14.73 -8.23 -6.16
C VAL A 36 -16.21 -7.99 -5.89
N GLU A 37 -16.99 -7.85 -6.97
CA GLU A 37 -18.42 -7.47 -6.89
C GLU A 37 -19.21 -8.33 -5.89
N SER A 38 -19.00 -9.65 -5.91
CA SER A 38 -19.70 -10.61 -5.04
C SER A 38 -19.46 -10.41 -3.54
N ARG A 39 -18.41 -9.67 -3.15
CA ARG A 39 -18.01 -9.43 -1.76
C ARG A 39 -18.17 -7.97 -1.33
N ARG A 40 -18.54 -7.05 -2.24
CA ARG A 40 -18.71 -5.62 -1.93
C ARG A 40 -19.80 -5.36 -0.89
N GLY A 41 -20.85 -6.19 -0.85
CA GLY A 41 -21.91 -6.11 0.16
C GLY A 41 -21.43 -6.37 1.59
N ASP A 42 -20.27 -7.03 1.77
CA ASP A 42 -19.68 -7.31 3.07
C ASP A 42 -18.87 -6.12 3.62
N ILE A 43 -18.69 -5.05 2.83
CA ILE A 43 -17.95 -3.87 3.26
C ILE A 43 -18.83 -3.09 4.24
N GLY A 44 -18.46 -3.16 5.52
CA GLY A 44 -19.14 -2.44 6.60
C GLY A 44 -18.87 -0.93 6.57
N SER A 45 -19.56 -0.20 7.44
CA SER A 45 -19.35 1.23 7.65
C SER A 45 -18.13 1.57 8.53
N GLY A 46 -17.48 0.55 9.11
CA GLY A 46 -16.33 0.68 9.99
C GLY A 46 -15.04 1.09 9.27
N GLY A 47 -14.03 1.46 10.05
CA GLY A 47 -12.70 1.76 9.53
C GLY A 47 -11.95 0.50 9.14
N TYR A 48 -11.39 0.48 7.93
CA TYR A 48 -10.57 -0.64 7.46
C TYR A 48 -9.08 -0.32 7.53
N ARG A 49 -8.28 -1.39 7.63
CA ARG A 49 -6.83 -1.37 7.60
C ARG A 49 -6.30 -2.39 6.60
N PHE A 50 -5.28 -2.00 5.86
CA PHE A 50 -4.48 -2.88 5.02
C PHE A 50 -3.40 -3.59 5.84
N CYS A 51 -3.31 -4.90 5.74
CA CYS A 51 -2.28 -5.71 6.40
C CYS A 51 -1.00 -5.76 5.54
N PRO A 52 0.15 -5.22 6.01
CA PRO A 52 1.38 -5.18 5.22
C PRO A 52 2.20 -6.48 5.27
N ALA A 53 1.84 -7.45 6.12
CA ALA A 53 2.66 -8.66 6.31
C ALA A 53 2.60 -9.58 5.09
N HIS A 54 3.76 -9.87 4.49
CA HIS A 54 3.85 -10.60 3.22
C HIS A 54 3.20 -11.98 3.24
N ALA A 55 3.50 -12.78 4.27
CA ALA A 55 2.98 -14.14 4.42
C ALA A 55 1.52 -14.21 4.93
N CYS A 56 0.89 -13.08 5.25
CA CYS A 56 -0.47 -13.06 5.78
C CYS A 56 -1.49 -12.95 4.63
N PRO A 57 -2.43 -13.91 4.48
CA PRO A 57 -3.42 -13.90 3.40
C PRO A 57 -4.47 -12.78 3.52
N VAL A 58 -4.64 -12.22 4.72
CA VAL A 58 -5.52 -11.07 4.94
C VAL A 58 -4.93 -9.85 4.24
N VAL A 59 -5.76 -9.18 3.42
CA VAL A 59 -5.46 -7.90 2.78
C VAL A 59 -6.08 -6.77 3.59
N TYR A 60 -7.40 -6.83 3.84
CA TYR A 60 -8.11 -5.84 4.63
C TYR A 60 -8.75 -6.46 5.87
N TYR A 61 -8.72 -5.72 6.98
CA TYR A 61 -9.44 -6.05 8.20
C TYR A 61 -9.95 -4.77 8.84
N GLY A 62 -11.01 -4.86 9.64
CA GLY A 62 -11.53 -3.73 10.41
C GLY A 62 -11.62 -4.07 11.89
N ASP A 63 -12.48 -3.36 12.60
CA ASP A 63 -12.84 -3.65 13.99
C ASP A 63 -13.57 -5.01 14.14
N GLU A 64 -13.94 -5.36 15.38
CA GLU A 64 -14.46 -6.69 15.73
C GLU A 64 -15.70 -7.12 14.92
N GLN A 65 -16.46 -6.19 14.35
CA GLN A 65 -17.65 -6.51 13.54
C GLN A 65 -17.36 -6.50 12.03
N ALA A 66 -16.21 -6.00 11.60
CA ALA A 66 -15.88 -5.88 10.19
C ALA A 66 -15.40 -7.21 9.59
N ARG A 67 -15.96 -7.57 8.44
CA ARG A 67 -15.49 -8.72 7.67
C ARG A 67 -14.07 -8.48 7.18
N SER A 68 -13.19 -9.47 7.32
CA SER A 68 -11.86 -9.45 6.70
C SER A 68 -11.94 -9.85 5.22
N PHE A 69 -11.07 -9.27 4.41
CA PHE A 69 -10.91 -9.57 2.98
C PHE A 69 -9.53 -10.13 2.70
N TYR A 70 -9.47 -11.15 1.86
CA TYR A 70 -8.27 -11.89 1.51
C TYR A 70 -7.85 -11.60 0.06
N LYS A 71 -6.72 -12.14 -0.40
CA LYS A 71 -6.19 -11.89 -1.75
C LYS A 71 -7.22 -12.20 -2.84
N GLU A 72 -7.91 -13.31 -2.68
CA GLU A 72 -8.97 -13.85 -3.53
C GLU A 72 -10.25 -13.01 -3.54
N ASP A 73 -10.43 -12.13 -2.55
CA ASP A 73 -11.55 -11.21 -2.50
C ASP A 73 -11.28 -9.91 -3.27
N LEU A 74 -10.08 -9.74 -3.84
CA LEU A 74 -9.71 -8.56 -4.61
C LEU A 74 -9.67 -8.86 -6.11
N ALA A 75 -10.10 -7.88 -6.91
CA ALA A 75 -10.05 -7.92 -8.37
C ALA A 75 -8.63 -7.69 -8.93
N VAL A 76 -7.66 -7.38 -8.07
CA VAL A 76 -6.25 -7.15 -8.42
C VAL A 76 -5.34 -7.97 -7.52
N LYS A 77 -4.19 -8.38 -8.06
CA LYS A 77 -3.09 -8.93 -7.25
C LYS A 77 -2.53 -7.83 -6.34
N VAL A 78 -2.10 -8.20 -5.13
CA VAL A 78 -1.56 -7.25 -4.14
C VAL A 78 -0.05 -7.45 -4.03
N ASN A 79 0.75 -6.53 -4.57
CA ASN A 79 2.22 -6.62 -4.59
C ASN A 79 2.84 -7.04 -3.25
N GLU A 80 2.43 -6.45 -2.12
CA GLU A 80 2.96 -6.80 -0.80
C GLU A 80 2.71 -8.28 -0.40
N LYS A 81 1.81 -8.98 -1.10
CA LYS A 81 1.39 -10.36 -0.86
C LYS A 81 1.82 -11.34 -1.96
N GLU A 82 2.61 -10.87 -2.92
CA GLU A 82 3.04 -11.65 -4.08
C GLU A 82 4.57 -11.63 -4.19
N SER A 83 5.16 -12.75 -4.60
CA SER A 83 6.59 -12.82 -4.93
C SER A 83 6.86 -12.65 -6.43
N ASP A 84 5.80 -12.53 -7.24
CA ASP A 84 5.87 -12.33 -8.69
C ASP A 84 6.26 -10.87 -9.00
N PRO A 85 7.43 -10.62 -9.61
CA PRO A 85 7.92 -9.27 -9.89
C PRO A 85 7.11 -8.53 -10.96
N ALA A 86 6.23 -9.23 -11.70
CA ALA A 86 5.32 -8.61 -12.66
C ALA A 86 4.10 -7.96 -11.99
N VAL A 87 3.87 -8.19 -10.69
CA VAL A 87 2.76 -7.57 -9.97
C VAL A 87 3.03 -6.07 -9.78
N PRO A 88 2.10 -5.17 -10.17
CA PRO A 88 2.36 -3.73 -10.17
C PRO A 88 2.75 -3.17 -8.80
N LEU A 89 3.82 -2.38 -8.77
CA LEU A 89 4.16 -1.48 -7.67
C LEU A 89 3.32 -0.20 -7.76
N CYS A 90 3.13 0.31 -8.98
CA CYS A 90 2.27 1.44 -9.29
C CYS A 90 1.05 0.98 -10.08
N TYR A 91 -0.09 0.86 -9.41
CA TYR A 91 -1.37 0.49 -10.00
C TYR A 91 -1.98 1.58 -10.88
N CYS A 92 -1.54 2.83 -10.76
CA CYS A 92 -2.06 3.93 -11.59
C CYS A 92 -1.55 3.83 -13.03
N PHE A 93 -0.29 3.47 -13.20
CA PHE A 93 0.44 3.48 -14.48
C PHE A 93 0.99 2.11 -14.87
N ASN A 94 0.57 1.06 -14.16
CA ASN A 94 0.95 -0.33 -14.38
C ASN A 94 2.46 -0.56 -14.46
N ILE A 95 3.21 0.01 -13.50
CA ILE A 95 4.66 -0.18 -13.39
C ILE A 95 4.94 -1.25 -12.34
N SER A 96 5.67 -2.30 -12.74
CA SER A 96 6.07 -3.43 -11.91
C SER A 96 7.57 -3.39 -11.54
N GLU A 97 8.00 -4.27 -10.64
CA GLU A 97 9.44 -4.45 -10.35
C GLU A 97 10.18 -4.98 -11.58
N GLN A 98 9.54 -5.86 -12.36
CA GLN A 98 10.09 -6.39 -13.59
C GLN A 98 10.40 -5.28 -14.60
N ASP A 99 9.50 -4.31 -14.77
CA ASP A 99 9.72 -3.18 -15.70
C ASP A 99 10.94 -2.35 -15.29
N ILE A 100 11.04 -2.04 -13.99
CA ILE A 100 12.19 -1.29 -13.43
C ILE A 100 13.49 -2.07 -13.64
N ARG A 101 13.47 -3.38 -13.38
CA ARG A 101 14.65 -4.25 -13.57
C ARG A 101 15.08 -4.28 -15.03
N SER A 102 14.14 -4.39 -15.96
CA SER A 102 14.44 -4.37 -17.39
C SER A 102 15.07 -3.03 -17.81
N GLU A 103 14.52 -1.90 -17.36
CA GLU A 103 15.07 -0.56 -17.65
C GLU A 103 16.52 -0.42 -17.13
N VAL A 104 16.80 -0.93 -15.93
CA VAL A 104 18.15 -0.94 -15.34
C VAL A 104 19.11 -1.83 -16.14
N LEU A 105 18.67 -3.01 -16.58
CA LEU A 105 19.51 -3.91 -17.38
C LEU A 105 19.85 -3.32 -18.74
N GLU A 106 18.93 -2.59 -19.36
CA GLU A 106 19.09 -1.99 -20.67
C GLU A 106 19.90 -0.68 -20.64
N THR A 107 19.68 0.16 -19.62
CA THR A 107 20.19 1.54 -19.60
C THR A 107 21.18 1.83 -18.47
N GLY A 108 21.34 0.92 -17.52
CA GLY A 108 22.14 1.08 -16.32
C GLY A 108 21.44 1.82 -15.16
N GLN A 109 20.23 2.33 -15.36
CA GLN A 109 19.43 3.03 -14.36
C GLN A 109 17.91 2.91 -14.64
N SER A 110 17.05 3.45 -13.78
CA SER A 110 15.61 3.53 -14.02
C SER A 110 15.12 4.96 -13.78
N SER A 111 14.24 5.42 -14.66
CA SER A 111 13.54 6.70 -14.56
C SER A 111 12.08 6.56 -14.09
N ALA A 112 11.67 5.36 -13.70
CA ALA A 112 10.28 5.06 -13.33
C ALA A 112 9.73 5.97 -12.22
N SER A 113 10.49 6.21 -11.15
CA SER A 113 10.05 7.13 -10.07
C SER A 113 9.89 8.57 -10.55
N GLU A 114 10.76 9.04 -11.45
CA GLU A 114 10.69 10.37 -12.05
C GLU A 114 9.44 10.52 -12.92
N ARG A 115 9.20 9.55 -13.81
CA ARG A 115 7.99 9.50 -14.65
C ARG A 115 6.72 9.49 -13.81
N ILE A 116 6.66 8.64 -12.77
CA ILE A 116 5.50 8.59 -11.87
C ILE A 116 5.33 9.90 -11.12
N ARG A 117 6.41 10.56 -10.67
CA ARG A 117 6.32 11.85 -9.98
C ARG A 117 5.73 12.93 -10.87
N ALA A 118 6.10 12.96 -12.15
CA ALA A 118 5.53 13.89 -13.12
C ALA A 118 4.02 13.69 -13.26
N GLU A 119 3.56 12.44 -13.41
CA GLU A 119 2.14 12.10 -13.53
C GLU A 119 1.33 12.41 -12.24
N VAL A 120 1.93 12.15 -11.07
CA VAL A 120 1.32 12.53 -9.78
C VAL A 120 1.17 14.05 -9.68
N LYS A 121 2.19 14.82 -10.07
CA LYS A 121 2.15 16.29 -10.09
C LYS A 121 1.11 16.83 -11.07
N ALA A 122 0.89 16.12 -12.18
CA ALA A 122 -0.15 16.44 -13.16
C ALA A 122 -1.57 16.07 -12.69
N GLY A 123 -1.72 15.39 -11.54
CA GLY A 123 -3.02 14.99 -11.02
C GLY A 123 -3.62 13.75 -11.69
N HIS A 124 -2.83 12.97 -12.42
CA HIS A 124 -3.30 11.79 -13.16
C HIS A 124 -3.34 10.50 -12.32
N CYS A 125 -2.93 10.55 -11.06
CA CYS A 125 -2.94 9.39 -10.18
C CYS A 125 -4.28 9.24 -9.42
N ALA A 126 -4.64 8.00 -9.10
CA ALA A 126 -5.84 7.65 -8.33
C ALA A 126 -5.49 6.57 -7.28
N CYS A 127 -4.43 6.81 -6.49
CA CYS A 127 -3.86 5.80 -5.58
C CYS A 127 -4.85 5.40 -4.47
N ASP A 128 -5.71 6.31 -4.06
CA ASP A 128 -6.78 6.12 -3.07
C ASP A 128 -7.87 5.14 -3.54
N ILE A 129 -7.95 4.82 -4.84
CA ILE A 129 -8.88 3.81 -5.36
C ILE A 129 -8.19 2.65 -6.10
N LYS A 130 -6.98 2.87 -6.64
CA LYS A 130 -6.24 1.85 -7.41
C LYS A 130 -5.20 1.08 -6.61
N ASN A 131 -4.58 1.67 -5.58
CA ASN A 131 -3.54 1.00 -4.80
C ASN A 131 -4.20 0.28 -3.60
N PRO A 132 -3.98 -1.03 -3.39
CA PRO A 132 -4.53 -1.75 -2.25
C PRO A 132 -4.19 -1.13 -0.89
N SER A 133 -3.03 -0.49 -0.74
CA SER A 133 -2.69 0.21 0.51
C SER A 133 -3.41 1.55 0.71
N GLY A 134 -4.09 2.06 -0.33
CA GLY A 134 -4.64 3.42 -0.39
C GLY A 134 -3.58 4.53 -0.40
N ARG A 135 -2.29 4.19 -0.54
CA ARG A 135 -1.17 5.14 -0.47
C ARG A 135 -0.47 5.32 -1.82
N CYS A 136 0.25 6.44 -1.95
CA CYS A 136 1.09 6.69 -3.11
C CYS A 136 2.18 5.63 -3.26
N CYS A 137 2.35 5.10 -4.47
CA CYS A 137 3.31 4.05 -4.81
C CYS A 137 4.78 4.52 -4.84
N LEU A 138 5.03 5.84 -4.92
CA LEU A 138 6.38 6.40 -5.13
C LEU A 138 7.43 5.83 -4.17
N LYS A 139 7.11 5.74 -2.87
CA LYS A 139 8.04 5.21 -1.87
C LYS A 139 8.46 3.75 -2.13
N ASN A 140 7.57 2.94 -2.69
CA ASN A 140 7.86 1.53 -3.02
C ASN A 140 8.68 1.45 -4.32
N VAL A 141 8.34 2.24 -5.33
CA VAL A 141 9.09 2.33 -6.59
C VAL A 141 10.52 2.81 -6.35
N GLU A 142 10.69 3.92 -5.63
CA GLU A 142 12.01 4.46 -5.26
C GLU A 142 12.86 3.43 -4.53
N ARG A 143 12.26 2.66 -3.60
CA ARG A 143 12.99 1.60 -2.87
C ARG A 143 13.52 0.52 -3.81
N VAL A 144 12.74 0.13 -4.81
CA VAL A 144 13.14 -0.91 -5.78
C VAL A 144 14.25 -0.38 -6.70
N GLU A 145 14.10 0.82 -7.25
CA GLU A 145 15.16 1.45 -8.06
C GLU A 145 16.49 1.54 -7.29
N GLN A 146 16.44 2.04 -6.06
CA GLN A 146 17.60 2.15 -5.18
C GLN A 146 18.25 0.79 -4.84
N GLY A 147 17.44 -0.25 -4.72
CA GLY A 147 17.91 -1.62 -4.48
C GLY A 147 18.61 -2.25 -5.67
N LEU A 148 18.29 -1.80 -6.89
CA LEU A 148 18.83 -2.34 -8.15
C LEU A 148 20.05 -1.56 -8.67
N MET A 149 20.26 -0.31 -8.24
CA MET A 149 21.41 0.50 -8.65
C MET A 149 22.72 0.08 -7.94
N PRO A 150 23.80 -0.24 -8.67
CA PRO A 150 25.11 -0.50 -8.07
C PRO A 150 25.64 0.74 -7.34
N GLY A 151 25.90 0.63 -6.03
CA GLY A 151 26.54 1.70 -5.24
C GLY A 151 25.60 2.72 -4.58
N TRP A 152 24.27 2.55 -4.60
CA TRP A 152 23.33 3.47 -3.95
C TRP A 152 23.59 3.68 -2.45
N ARG A 153 24.08 2.66 -1.72
CA ARG A 153 24.36 2.75 -0.28
C ARG A 153 25.39 3.83 0.11
N THR A 154 26.11 4.43 -0.85
CA THR A 154 27.16 5.42 -0.57
C THR A 154 26.80 6.86 -0.95
N LYS A 155 25.63 7.13 -1.56
CA LYS A 155 25.26 8.49 -1.97
C LYS A 155 24.07 9.02 -1.15
N SER A 156 24.37 9.83 -0.13
CA SER A 156 23.41 10.77 0.44
C SER A 156 22.98 11.76 -0.65
N VAL A 157 21.71 11.74 -1.03
CA VAL A 157 21.12 12.73 -1.94
C VAL A 157 21.28 14.13 -1.30
N PRO A 158 21.94 15.10 -1.94
CA PRO A 158 21.97 16.48 -1.45
C PRO A 158 20.54 17.03 -1.43
N LYS A 159 20.15 17.67 -0.32
CA LYS A 159 18.91 18.46 -0.28
C LYS A 159 19.01 19.55 -1.35
N PRO A 160 17.93 19.82 -2.11
CA PRO A 160 17.92 20.97 -2.99
C PRO A 160 18.10 22.23 -2.15
N ASP A 161 19.11 23.04 -2.50
CA ASP A 161 19.30 24.37 -1.93
C ASP A 161 18.09 25.21 -2.33
N ILE A 162 17.27 25.55 -1.34
CA ILE A 162 16.20 26.52 -1.48
C ILE A 162 16.87 27.89 -1.34
N ALA A 163 17.04 28.58 -2.47
CA ALA A 163 17.37 30.01 -2.52
C ALA A 163 16.15 30.85 -2.10
#